data_AF-A0A9E2UIJ4-F1
#
_entry.id   AF-A0A9E2UIJ4-F1
#
_cell.length_a   1.000
_cell.length_b   1.000
_cell.length_c   1.000
_cell.angle_alpha   90.00
_cell.angle_beta   90.00
_cell.angle_gamma   90.00
#
_symmetry.space_group_name_H-M   'P 1'
#
loop_
_entity.id
_entity.type
_entity.pdbx_description
1 polymer ?
#
loop_
_entity_poly.entity_id
_entity_poly.type
_entity_poly.pdbx_seq_one_letter_code
_entity_poly.pdbx_strand_id
1 'polypeptide(L)' 'MCGLSGEINFDGKPADAGALQRMTEALAPRGPDGAGIVLRGPVGLGHRRLKIIDLSEKAQQPMADA' A
#
# COMPACT_ATOMS: atom_id res chain seq x y z
N MET A 1 -5.45 -10.19 -9.24
CA MET A 1 -5.03 -8.87 -9.79
C MET A 1 -4.70 -7.99 -8.62
N CYS A 2 -3.55 -7.31 -8.55
CA CYS A 2 -3.18 -6.48 -7.39
C CYS A 2 -4.24 -5.44 -6.98
N GLY A 3 -4.12 -4.93 -5.75
CA GLY A 3 -4.91 -3.83 -5.20
C GLY A 3 -4.03 -2.64 -4.81
N LEU A 4 -4.55 -1.43 -5.00
CA LEU A 4 -3.92 -0.17 -4.61
C LEU A 4 -4.93 0.63 -3.78
N SER A 5 -4.45 1.27 -2.72
CA SER A 5 -5.20 2.24 -1.92
C SER A 5 -4.31 3.43 -1.57
N GLY A 6 -4.90 4.56 -1.21
CA GLY A 6 -4.14 5.74 -0.82
C GLY A 6 -4.99 6.79 -0.14
N GLU A 7 -4.31 7.68 0.58
CA GLU A 7 -4.87 8.82 1.28
C GLU A 7 -3.98 10.04 1.03
N ILE A 8 -4.61 11.20 0.79
CA ILE A 8 -3.93 12.49 0.66
C ILE A 8 -4.72 13.50 1.48
N ASN A 9 -4.08 14.08 2.49
CA ASN A 9 -4.65 15.14 3.32
C ASN A 9 -4.17 16.52 2.84
N PHE A 10 -5.09 17.31 2.29
CA PHE A 10 -4.78 18.64 1.74
C PHE A 10 -4.62 19.73 2.81
N ASP A 11 -4.99 19.45 4.07
CA ASP A 11 -4.81 20.35 5.20
C ASP A 11 -3.42 20.21 5.87
N GLY A 12 -2.53 19.40 5.28
CA GLY A 12 -1.17 19.16 5.77
C GLY A 12 -1.07 18.21 6.96
N LYS A 13 -2.19 17.70 7.48
CA LYS A 13 -2.15 16.68 8.54
C LYS A 13 -1.57 15.37 7.99
N PRO A 14 -0.89 14.58 8.84
CA PRO A 14 -0.43 13.26 8.44
C PRO A 14 -1.57 12.37 7.94
N ALA A 15 -1.30 11.49 6.98
CA ALA A 15 -2.22 10.44 6.56
C ALA A 15 -2.52 9.48 7.73
N ASP A 16 -3.76 9.02 7.84
CA ASP A 16 -4.18 8.06 8.87
C ASP A 16 -3.71 6.64 8.51
N ALA A 17 -2.66 6.20 9.22
CA ALA A 17 -2.10 4.85 9.07
C ALA A 17 -3.15 3.74 9.27
N GLY A 18 -4.07 3.92 10.22
CA GLY A 18 -5.12 2.95 10.52
C GLY A 18 -6.20 2.90 9.44
N ALA A 19 -6.59 4.05 8.91
CA ALA A 19 -7.50 4.11 7.76
C ALA A 19 -6.87 3.46 6.53
N LEU A 20 -5.62 3.79 6.22
CA LEU A 20 -4.88 3.21 5.11
C LEU A 20 -4.73 1.68 5.23
N GLN A 21 -4.45 1.19 6.44
CA GLN A 21 -4.36 -0.26 6.68
C GLN A 21 -5.71 -0.96 6.45
N ARG A 22 -6.83 -0.39 6.93
CA ARG A 22 -8.17 -0.95 6.67
C ARG A 22 -8.52 -0.96 5.18
N MET A 23 -8.22 0.12 4.45
CA MET A 23 -8.41 0.17 3.00
C MET A 23 -7.57 -0.89 2.28
N THR A 24 -6.31 -1.05 2.67
CA THR A 24 -5.40 -2.04 2.09
C THR A 24 -5.90 -3.47 2.36
N GLU A 25 -6.38 -3.75 3.57
CA GLU A 25 -6.87 -5.08 3.95
C GLU A 25 -8.17 -5.46 3.22
N ALA A 26 -9.06 -4.50 2.96
CA ALA A 26 -10.26 -4.73 2.16
C ALA A 26 -9.94 -5.21 0.72
N LEU A 27 -8.72 -4.94 0.24
CA LEU A 27 -8.23 -5.38 -1.06
C LEU A 27 -7.47 -6.71 -1.00
N ALA A 28 -7.43 -7.41 0.15
CA ALA A 28 -6.71 -8.68 0.28
C ALA A 28 -7.06 -9.73 -0.78
N PRO A 29 -8.34 -9.93 -1.20
CA PRO A 29 -8.70 -10.91 -2.24
C PRO A 29 -8.04 -10.64 -3.60
N ARG A 30 -7.63 -9.39 -3.86
CA ARG A 30 -6.97 -8.99 -5.09
C ARG A 30 -5.49 -9.40 -5.11
N GLY A 31 -4.81 -9.26 -3.98
CA GLY A 31 -3.39 -9.58 -3.81
C GLY A 31 -3.13 -10.33 -2.50
N PRO A 32 -3.33 -11.65 -2.47
CA PRO A 32 -3.14 -12.47 -1.27
C PRO A 32 -1.67 -12.69 -0.91
N ASP A 33 -0.73 -12.50 -1.84
CA ASP A 33 0.67 -12.91 -1.68
C ASP A 33 1.55 -11.87 -0.96
N GLY A 34 1.05 -10.65 -0.79
CA GLY A 34 1.81 -9.59 -0.11
C GLY A 34 0.98 -8.36 0.20
N ALA A 35 1.41 -7.62 1.22
CA ALA A 35 0.82 -6.35 1.64
C ALA A 35 1.91 -5.38 2.07
N GLY A 36 1.66 -4.08 1.88
CA GLY A 36 2.55 -3.03 2.35
C GLY A 36 1.85 -1.69 2.37
N ILE A 37 2.30 -0.80 3.26
CA ILE A 37 1.91 0.61 3.27
C ILE A 37 3.17 1.49 3.39
N VAL A 38 3.12 2.67 2.79
CA VAL A 38 4.15 3.70 2.90
C VAL A 38 3.45 5.01 3.29
N LEU A 39 3.99 5.69 4.29
CA LEU A 39 3.53 7.00 4.75
C LEU A 39 4.62 8.05 4.50
N ARG A 40 4.20 9.23 4.05
CA ARG A 40 5.03 10.40 3.74
C ARG A 40 4.24 11.66 4.12
N GLY A 41 4.21 11.98 5.42
CA GLY A 41 3.44 13.11 5.95
C GLY A 41 1.96 13.00 5.54
N PRO A 42 1.42 13.95 4.77
CA PRO A 42 0.00 13.94 4.36
C PRO A 42 -0.36 12.89 3.31
N VAL A 43 0.62 12.16 2.76
CA VAL A 43 0.40 11.14 1.73
C VAL A 43 0.64 9.76 2.30
N GLY A 44 -0.32 8.86 2.05
CA GLY A 44 -0.21 7.44 2.35
C GLY A 44 -0.57 6.59 1.14
N LEU A 45 0.21 5.55 0.87
CA LEU A 45 -0.05 4.57 -0.20
C LEU A 45 -0.05 3.16 0.38
N GLY A 46 -0.98 2.32 -0.06
CA GLY A 46 -1.10 0.93 0.35
C GLY A 46 -1.25 0.02 -0.85
N HIS A 47 -0.68 -1.19 -0.79
CA HIS A 47 -0.71 -2.13 -1.89
C HIS A 47 -0.97 -3.56 -1.41
N ARG A 48 -1.77 -4.30 -2.18
CA ARG A 48 -1.96 -5.77 -2.07
C ARG A 48 -1.41 -6.42 -3.32
N ARG A 49 -0.46 -7.33 -3.14
CA ARG A 49 0.32 -7.92 -4.23
C ARG A 49 -0.19 -9.32 -4.57
N LEU A 50 -0.43 -9.56 -5.87
CA LEU A 50 -0.48 -10.88 -6.46
C LEU A 50 0.85 -11.07 -7.23
N LYS A 51 1.66 -12.03 -6.84
CA LYS A 51 3.00 -12.28 -7.41
C LYS A 51 2.85 -13.04 -8.73
N ILE A 52 3.04 -12.33 -9.85
CA ILE A 52 3.00 -12.91 -11.20
C ILE A 52 4.36 -12.78 -11.89
N ILE A 53 4.96 -11.58 -11.84
CA ILE A 53 6.27 -11.28 -12.42
C ILE A 53 7.21 -10.88 -11.27
N ASP A 54 8.42 -11.42 -11.31
CA ASP A 54 9.43 -11.34 -10.24
C ASP A 54 8.87 -11.72 -8.87
N LEU A 55 8.86 -13.01 -8.53
CA LEU A 55 8.23 -13.51 -7.31
C LEU A 55 9.01 -13.17 -6.02
N SER A 56 10.16 -12.50 -6.14
CA SER A 56 11.00 -12.16 -5.00
C SER A 56 10.38 -11.05 -4.15
N GLU A 57 10.90 -10.91 -2.92
CA GLU A 57 10.58 -9.79 -2.03
C GLU A 57 11.18 -8.46 -2.52
N LYS A 58 12.12 -8.47 -3.47
CA LYS A 58 12.70 -7.24 -4.02
C LYS A 58 11.69 -6.45 -4.85
N ALA A 59 10.69 -7.12 -5.41
CA ALA A 59 9.57 -6.52 -6.13
C ALA A 59 8.38 -6.16 -5.20
N GLN A 60 8.62 -6.02 -3.89
CA GLN A 60 7.59 -5.61 -2.93
C GLN A 60 7.07 -4.20 -3.25
N GLN A 61 5.80 -3.99 -2.93
CA GLN A 61 5.07 -2.76 -3.18
C GLN A 61 4.37 -2.29 -1.89
N PRO A 62 4.20 -0.97 -1.67
CA PRO A 62 4.69 0.12 -2.51
C PRO A 62 6.23 0.19 -2.52
N MET A 63 6.83 0.45 -3.69
CA MET A 63 8.27 0.70 -3.77
C MET A 63 8.60 2.01 -3.05
N ALA A 64 9.72 2.01 -2.34
CA ALA A 64 10.26 3.19 -1.69
C ALA A 64 11.78 3.21 -1.86
N ASP A 65 12.31 4.39 -2.19
CA ASP A 65 13.75 4.64 -2.16
C ASP A 65 14.25 4.74 -0.71
N ALA A 66 15.54 4.48 -0.52
CA ALA A 66 16.25 4.62 0.76
C ALA A 66 16.45 6.09 1.15
#